data_AF-A0A1F8RL60-F1
#
_entry.id   AF-A0A1F8RL60-F1
#
_cell.length_a   1.000
_cell.length_b   1.000
_cell.length_c   1.000
_cell.angle_alpha   90.00
_cell.angle_beta   90.00
_cell.angle_gamma   90.00
#
_symmetry.space_group_name_H-M   'P 1'
#
loop_
_entity.id
_entity.type
_entity.pdbx_description
1 polymer ?
#
loop_
_entity_poly.entity_id
_entity_poly.type
_entity_poly.pdbx_seq_one_letter_code
_entity_poly.pdbx_strand_id
1 'polypeptide(L)'
;MRLLTDMDIVCRVLLEDGSLRYRVSRSGHHHHLVCVSCGNVQDLDECAVAGLVREIAAANRYEIDGHWLEFYGRCAACRRPAPIATGT
;
A
#
# COMPACT_ATOMS: atom_id res chain seq x y z
N MET A 1 2.40 19.05 -1.00
CA MET A 1 1.65 17.77 -0.92
C MET A 1 0.90 17.57 0.38
N ARG A 2 1.36 18.08 1.54
CA ARG A 2 0.68 17.93 2.84
C ARG A 2 -0.82 18.24 2.82
N LEU A 3 -1.22 19.42 2.35
CA LEU A 3 -2.63 19.82 2.29
C LEU A 3 -3.51 18.80 1.55
N LEU A 4 -3.02 18.27 0.42
CA LEU A 4 -3.77 17.31 -0.40
C LEU A 4 -3.88 15.93 0.29
N THR A 5 -2.88 15.56 1.08
CA THR A 5 -2.93 14.32 1.90
C THR A 5 -3.85 14.48 3.09
N ASP A 6 -3.83 15.63 3.76
CA ASP A 6 -4.71 15.93 4.89
C ASP A 6 -6.19 16.00 4.46
N MET A 7 -6.45 16.38 3.20
CA MET A 7 -7.78 16.41 2.59
C MET A 7 -8.21 15.06 1.96
N ASP A 8 -7.42 14.00 2.10
CA ASP A 8 -7.64 12.69 1.46
C ASP A 8 -7.82 12.77 -0.08
N ILE A 9 -7.19 13.78 -0.71
CA ILE A 9 -7.16 13.92 -2.17
C ILE A 9 -6.03 13.06 -2.75
N VAL A 10 -4.91 12.98 -2.04
CA VAL A 10 -3.77 12.13 -2.44
C VAL A 10 -3.25 11.29 -1.28
N CYS A 11 -2.94 10.03 -1.57
CA CYS A 11 -2.27 9.13 -0.64
C CYS A 11 -0.77 9.02 -0.97
N ARG A 12 0.00 8.66 0.05
CA ARG A 12 1.44 8.40 -0.03
C ARG A 12 1.66 6.90 -0.26
N VAL A 13 2.52 6.56 -1.22
CA VAL A 13 2.99 5.20 -1.44
C VAL A 13 4.50 5.17 -1.31
N LEU A 14 5.03 4.40 -0.38
CA LEU A 14 6.46 4.15 -0.27
C LEU A 14 6.81 2.96 -1.17
N LEU A 15 7.79 3.13 -2.04
CA LEU A 15 8.29 2.03 -2.86
C LEU A 15 9.47 1.36 -2.17
N GLU A 16 9.78 0.13 -2.60
CA GLU A 16 10.89 -0.67 -2.06
C GLU A 16 12.25 0.05 -2.20
N ASP A 17 12.42 0.85 -3.26
CA ASP A 17 13.61 1.67 -3.47
C ASP A 17 13.72 2.88 -2.51
N GLY A 18 12.79 3.01 -1.55
CA GLY A 18 12.71 4.12 -0.61
C GLY A 18 12.09 5.38 -1.21
N SER A 19 11.72 5.39 -2.49
CA SER A 19 11.09 6.54 -3.11
C SER A 19 9.65 6.70 -2.64
N LEU A 20 9.25 7.96 -2.41
CA LEU A 20 7.89 8.32 -2.04
C LEU A 20 7.13 8.79 -3.27
N ARG A 21 6.02 8.12 -3.60
CA ARG A 21 5.10 8.54 -4.66
C ARG A 21 3.78 9.00 -4.07
N TYR A 22 3.10 9.88 -4.78
CA TYR A 22 1.75 10.33 -4.45
C TYR A 22 0.78 9.83 -5.52
N ARG A 23 -0.37 9.31 -5.10
CA ARG A 23 -1.47 8.88 -5.98
C ARG A 23 -2.74 9.59 -5.56
N VAL A 24 -3.70 9.73 -6.47
CA VAL A 24 -5.06 10.14 -6.09
C VAL A 24 -5.61 9.11 -5.11
N SER A 25 -6.10 9.58 -3.98
CA SER A 25 -6.63 8.72 -2.93
C SER A 25 -7.95 8.09 -3.39
N ARG A 26 -8.20 6.84 -2.99
CA ARG A 26 -9.57 6.34 -2.91
C ARG A 26 -10.11 6.71 -1.54
N SER A 27 -11.36 7.19 -1.50
CA SER A 27 -11.96 7.73 -0.27
C SER A 27 -11.87 6.75 0.91
N GLY A 28 -11.38 7.22 2.04
CA GLY A 28 -11.39 6.48 3.31
C GLY A 28 -10.10 5.71 3.60
N HIS A 29 -10.05 5.06 4.75
CA HIS A 29 -8.86 4.34 5.22
C HIS A 29 -8.64 3.05 4.40
N HIS A 30 -7.53 3.01 3.67
CA HIS A 30 -7.11 1.87 2.85
C HIS A 30 -5.61 1.64 2.97
N HIS A 31 -5.16 0.46 2.52
CA HIS A 31 -3.75 0.08 2.49
C HIS A 31 -3.28 -0.21 1.08
N HIS A 32 -1.97 -0.29 0.88
CA HIS A 32 -1.39 -0.52 -0.43
C HIS A 32 -0.74 -1.91 -0.53
N LEU A 33 -0.98 -2.59 -1.65
CA LEU A 33 -0.19 -3.72 -2.12
C LEU A 33 0.62 -3.28 -3.34
N VAL A 34 1.94 -3.22 -3.19
CA VAL A 34 2.88 -2.65 -4.16
C VAL A 34 3.65 -3.77 -4.86
N CYS A 35 3.66 -3.75 -6.19
CA CYS A 35 4.45 -4.67 -6.99
C CYS A 35 5.91 -4.20 -7.08
N VAL A 36 6.84 -4.97 -6.55
CA VAL A 36 8.28 -4.66 -6.59
C VAL A 36 8.87 -4.71 -8.00
N SER A 37 8.22 -5.40 -8.93
CA SER A 37 8.75 -5.58 -10.29
C SER A 37 8.32 -4.49 -11.27
N CYS A 38 7.15 -3.89 -11.09
CA CYS A 38 6.61 -2.90 -12.03
C CYS A 38 6.05 -1.64 -11.37
N GLY A 39 6.05 -1.57 -10.04
CA GLY A 39 5.50 -0.44 -9.29
C GLY A 39 3.97 -0.35 -9.29
N ASN A 40 3.25 -1.34 -9.82
CA ASN A 40 1.79 -1.36 -9.77
C ASN A 40 1.32 -1.36 -8.30
N VAL A 41 0.38 -0.48 -7.97
CA VAL A 41 -0.19 -0.37 -6.63
C VAL A 41 -1.66 -0.77 -6.70
N GLN A 42 -2.05 -1.70 -5.84
CA GLN A 42 -3.43 -2.10 -5.64
C GLN A 42 -3.87 -1.65 -4.25
N ASP A 43 -5.07 -1.07 -4.19
CA ASP A 43 -5.65 -0.68 -2.91
C ASP A 43 -6.27 -1.92 -2.24
N LEU A 44 -6.03 -2.06 -0.94
CA LEU A 44 -6.64 -3.06 -0.09
C LEU A 44 -7.72 -2.35 0.73
N ASP A 45 -8.96 -2.66 0.39
CA ASP A 45 -10.12 -2.26 1.17
C ASP A 45 -10.15 -3.11 2.46
N GLU A 46 -10.63 -2.51 3.56
CA GLU A 46 -10.53 -3.03 4.94
C GLU A 46 -9.13 -3.07 5.55
N CYS A 47 -9.05 -2.58 6.79
CA CYS A 47 -7.85 -2.69 7.62
C CYS A 47 -7.72 -4.11 8.16
N ALA A 48 -7.04 -4.98 7.41
CA ALA A 48 -6.77 -6.37 7.78
C ALA A 48 -6.04 -6.52 9.15
N VAL A 49 -5.38 -5.45 9.62
CA VAL A 49 -4.62 -5.42 10.88
C VAL A 49 -5.35 -4.71 12.01
N ALA A 50 -6.63 -4.35 11.86
CA ALA A 50 -7.36 -3.59 12.87
C ALA A 50 -7.38 -4.26 14.25
N GLY A 51 -7.41 -5.61 14.29
CA GLY A 51 -7.27 -6.38 15.54
C GLY A 51 -5.92 -6.15 16.21
N LEU A 52 -4.83 -6.29 15.45
CA LEU A 52 -3.47 -6.07 15.93
C LEU A 52 -3.25 -4.64 16.43
N VAL A 53 -3.80 -3.63 15.73
CA VAL A 53 -3.72 -2.22 16.18
C VAL A 53 -4.37 -2.06 17.56
N ARG A 54 -5.55 -2.66 17.79
CA ARG A 54 -6.22 -2.63 19.11
C ARG A 54 -5.39 -3.32 20.19
N GLU A 55 -4.79 -4.46 19.89
CA GLU A 55 -3.93 -5.20 20.82
C GLU A 55 -2.70 -4.38 21.22
N ILE A 56 -2.02 -3.75 20.25
CA ILE A 56 -0.86 -2.89 20.48
C ILE A 56 -1.25 -1.68 21.34
N ALA A 57 -2.36 -1.02 21.03
CA ALA A 57 -2.86 0.12 21.80
C ALA A 57 -3.09 -0.26 23.27
N ALA A 58 -3.79 -1.37 23.51
CA ALA A 58 -4.10 -1.86 24.85
C ALA A 58 -2.85 -2.27 25.64
N ALA A 59 -1.96 -3.06 25.02
CA ALA A 59 -0.76 -3.58 25.67
C ALA A 59 0.22 -2.48 26.09
N ASN A 60 0.28 -1.37 25.33
CA ASN A 60 1.23 -0.29 25.56
C ASN A 60 0.61 0.94 26.24
N ARG A 61 -0.71 0.96 26.46
CA ARG A 61 -1.47 2.12 26.98
C ARG A 61 -1.31 3.36 26.07
N TYR A 62 -1.46 3.16 24.77
CA TYR A 62 -1.45 4.23 23.77
C TYR A 62 -2.84 4.46 23.18
N GLU A 63 -3.12 5.72 22.85
CA GLU A 63 -4.14 6.08 21.87
C GLU A 63 -3.45 6.17 20.50
N ILE A 64 -3.94 5.43 19.51
CA ILE A 64 -3.34 5.35 18.17
C ILE A 64 -4.19 6.18 17.22
N ASP A 65 -3.66 7.32 16.77
CA ASP A 65 -4.34 8.22 15.83
C ASP A 65 -4.36 7.69 14.39
N GLY A 66 -3.48 6.74 14.06
CA GLY A 66 -3.43 6.11 12.75
C GLY A 66 -2.21 5.22 12.56
N HIS A 67 -2.14 4.59 11.39
CA HIS A 67 -1.03 3.72 11.00
C HIS A 67 -0.80 3.79 9.50
N TRP A 68 0.44 3.48 9.12
CA TRP A 68 0.82 3.26 7.73
C TRP A 68 1.16 1.78 7.56
N LEU A 69 0.44 1.11 6.65
CA LEU A 69 0.70 -0.26 6.27
C LEU A 69 0.79 -0.39 4.74
N GLU A 70 1.85 -1.06 4.29
CA GLU A 70 2.04 -1.45 2.89
C GLU A 70 2.55 -2.88 2.82
N PHE A 71 2.13 -3.60 1.79
CA PHE A 71 2.62 -4.92 1.46
C PHE A 71 3.38 -4.87 0.14
N TYR A 72 4.50 -5.57 0.07
CA TYR A 72 5.33 -5.65 -1.13
C TYR A 72 5.30 -7.06 -1.71
N GLY A 73 5.13 -7.19 -3.02
CA GLY A 73 5.06 -8.48 -3.68
C GLY A 73 5.16 -8.40 -5.19
N ARG A 74 4.76 -9.45 -5.90
CA ARG A 74 4.66 -9.46 -7.38
C ARG A 74 3.20 -9.58 -7.80
N CYS A 75 2.73 -8.64 -8.61
CA CYS A 75 1.37 -8.67 -9.15
C CYS A 75 1.17 -9.85 -10.11
N ALA A 76 -0.08 -10.20 -10.40
CA ALA A 76 -0.42 -11.33 -11.27
C ALA A 76 0.22 -11.24 -12.66
N ALA A 77 0.39 -10.04 -13.22
CA ALA A 77 1.07 -9.82 -14.49
C ALA A 77 2.57 -10.15 -14.41
N CYS A 78 3.26 -9.66 -13.38
CA CYS A 78 4.70 -9.92 -13.18
C CYS A 78 5.04 -11.34 -12.71
N ARG A 79 4.07 -12.07 -12.15
CA ARG A 79 4.24 -13.50 -11.85
C ARG A 79 4.03 -14.40 -13.06
N ARG A 80 3.40 -13.88 -14.13
CA ARG A 80 3.15 -14.67 -15.33
C ARG A 80 4.49 -14.84 -16.07
N PRO A 81 4.88 -16.07 -16.43
CA PRO A 81 6.04 -16.27 -17.30
C PRO A 81 5.83 -15.47 -18.59
N ALA A 82 6.89 -14.80 -19.07
CA ALA A 82 6.84 -14.18 -20.39
C ALA A 82 6.47 -15.25 -21.44
N PRO A 83 5.64 -14.94 -22.44
CA PRO A 83 5.43 -15.86 -23.56
C PRO A 83 6.80 -16.19 -24.15
N ILE A 84 7.11 -17.48 -24.28
CA ILE A 84 8.31 -17.90 -25.02
C ILE A 84 8.09 -17.40 -26.45
N ALA A 85 8.90 -16.45 -26.89
CA ALA A 85 8.94 -16.06 -28.29
C ALA A 85 9.43 -17.27 -29.10
N THR A 86 8.51 -18.00 -29.73
CA THR A 86 8.84 -18.89 -30.82
C THR A 86 9.31 -18.03 -31.98
N GLY A 87 10.63 -17.87 -32.10
CA GLY A 87 11.25 -17.28 -33.28
C GLY A 87 10.99 -18.19 -34.49
N THR A 88 10.39 -17.62 -35.52
CA THR A 88 10.57 -18.02 -36.93
C THR A 88 11.57 -17.09 -37.57
#